data_AF-A0A8T7JXP9-F1
#
_entry.id   AF-A0A8T7JXP9-F1
#
_cell.length_a   1.000
_cell.length_b   1.000
_cell.length_c   1.000
_cell.angle_alpha   90.00
_cell.angle_beta   90.00
_cell.angle_gamma   90.00
#
_symmetry.space_group_name_H-M   'P 1'
#
loop_
_entity.id
_entity.type
_entity.pdbx_description
1 polymer ?
#
loop_
_entity_poly.entity_id
_entity_poly.type
_entity_poly.pdbx_seq_one_letter_code
_entity_poly.pdbx_strand_id
1 'polypeptide(L)'
;MKVRSLNLSDIHGSDPIGRFVLGRLNTKPVFAALFFIAAGILYGYALPAIIGFPLEVDGINILNHILVFPTAGFFYAYQPHSILRTYASAIRFLREEEQSHAIHFDKIARTHASRVLWIIGMLFGILGAGFGVSYSIQHFGEFSYSANWFQIIFVQSVRFLAYYCIGVSAGRHIAASIELNGLFEHADFPLTVDADRLEVFRSIKNFSLEFVGIAAIIALNLGLAPLLTDPPALEYSLYVALYFIVAPVSFFLPIWEAHLRMSKIKNKVLDRLNYDFQEESQRLYRAFEKTGKSSSYIDKAETLSQLEKAIETVSRATDWPFQGTTFYRLFVTVVSPFLLVIFEIFINIVSNLFVAN
;
A
#
# COMPACT_ATOMS: atom_id res chain seq x y z
N MET A 1 -10.72 15.63 -31.03
CA MET A 1 -9.43 15.17 -30.46
C MET A 1 -9.68 13.87 -29.71
N LYS A 2 -8.99 12.76 -30.02
CA LYS A 2 -9.12 11.53 -29.22
C LYS A 2 -8.55 11.81 -27.83
N VAL A 3 -9.39 11.70 -26.82
CA VAL A 3 -8.98 11.84 -25.42
C VAL A 3 -8.02 10.70 -25.11
N ARG A 4 -6.76 11.02 -24.83
CA ARG A 4 -5.74 10.03 -24.46
C ARG A 4 -6.16 9.36 -23.15
N SER A 5 -6.05 8.03 -23.10
CA SER A 5 -6.25 7.23 -21.90
C SER A 5 -4.94 6.52 -21.56
N LEU A 6 -4.71 6.28 -20.26
CA LEU A 6 -3.62 5.40 -19.81
C LEU A 6 -3.98 3.95 -20.14
N ASN A 7 -3.00 3.17 -20.54
CA ASN A 7 -3.12 1.74 -20.78
C ASN A 7 -2.13 0.96 -19.90
N LEU A 8 -2.29 -0.36 -19.83
CA LEU A 8 -1.38 -1.23 -19.06
C LEU A 8 0.07 -1.13 -19.51
N SER A 9 0.32 -0.88 -20.80
CA SER A 9 1.67 -0.68 -21.34
C SER A 9 2.38 0.53 -20.72
N ASP A 10 1.62 1.57 -20.35
CA ASP A 10 2.17 2.77 -19.72
C ASP A 10 2.60 2.49 -18.28
N ILE A 11 1.85 1.64 -17.57
CA ILE A 11 2.14 1.24 -16.18
C ILE A 11 3.23 0.17 -16.11
N HIS A 12 3.29 -0.75 -17.08
CA HIS A 12 4.42 -1.67 -17.22
C HIS A 12 5.73 -0.89 -17.51
N GLY A 13 5.62 0.25 -18.20
CA GLY A 13 6.73 1.18 -18.35
C GLY A 13 7.88 0.58 -19.14
N SER A 14 9.10 0.64 -18.59
CA SER A 14 10.32 0.07 -19.19
C SER A 14 10.73 -1.28 -18.60
N ASP A 15 9.92 -1.87 -17.72
CA ASP A 15 10.18 -3.17 -17.10
C ASP A 15 10.27 -4.28 -18.17
N PRO A 16 11.45 -4.93 -18.35
CA PRO A 16 11.63 -5.93 -19.39
C PRO A 16 10.76 -7.17 -19.18
N ILE A 17 10.65 -7.65 -17.93
CA ILE A 17 9.85 -8.82 -17.58
C ILE A 17 8.37 -8.49 -17.73
N GLY A 18 7.95 -7.30 -17.27
CA GLY A 18 6.56 -6.85 -17.36
C GLY A 18 6.10 -6.68 -18.81
N ARG A 19 6.96 -6.11 -19.67
CA ARG A 19 6.66 -5.97 -21.10
C ARG A 19 6.58 -7.30 -21.82
N PHE A 20 7.55 -8.18 -21.59
CA PHE A 20 7.64 -9.44 -22.31
C PHE A 20 6.62 -10.46 -21.78
N VAL A 21 6.65 -10.76 -20.49
CA VAL A 21 5.83 -11.81 -19.88
C VAL A 21 4.38 -11.34 -19.72
N LEU A 22 4.15 -10.20 -19.06
CA LEU A 22 2.78 -9.76 -18.81
C LEU A 22 2.15 -9.11 -20.03
N GLY A 23 2.91 -8.32 -20.78
CA GLY A 23 2.43 -7.62 -21.97
C GLY A 23 2.25 -8.53 -23.18
N ARG A 24 3.33 -9.19 -23.64
CA ARG A 24 3.32 -9.96 -24.89
C ARG A 24 2.71 -11.36 -24.72
N LEU A 25 2.99 -12.05 -23.61
CA LEU A 25 2.41 -13.38 -23.36
C LEU A 25 1.03 -13.31 -22.67
N ASN A 26 0.57 -12.11 -22.29
CA ASN A 26 -0.73 -11.88 -21.64
C ASN A 26 -0.96 -12.80 -20.42
N THR A 27 0.09 -13.00 -19.61
CA THR A 27 0.04 -13.89 -18.46
C THR A 27 -0.90 -13.33 -17.39
N LYS A 28 -1.92 -14.10 -17.01
CA LYS A 28 -2.84 -13.74 -15.93
C LYS A 28 -2.14 -13.82 -14.56
N PRO A 29 -2.53 -13.00 -13.57
CA PRO A 29 -1.91 -13.02 -12.24
C PRO A 29 -1.88 -14.39 -11.56
N VAL A 30 -2.94 -15.19 -11.74
CA VAL A 30 -3.02 -16.56 -11.21
C VAL A 30 -1.91 -17.45 -11.78
N PHE A 31 -1.56 -17.32 -13.06
CA PHE A 31 -0.48 -18.11 -13.65
C PHE A 31 0.89 -17.72 -13.11
N ALA A 32 1.11 -16.44 -12.78
CA ALA A 32 2.34 -16.01 -12.13
C ALA A 32 2.47 -16.62 -10.72
N ALA A 33 1.38 -16.68 -9.94
CA ALA A 33 1.36 -17.39 -8.66
C ALA A 33 1.63 -18.89 -8.82
N LEU A 34 0.93 -19.55 -9.75
CA LEU A 34 1.09 -20.98 -10.01
C LEU A 34 2.51 -21.34 -10.46
N PHE A 35 3.19 -20.46 -11.21
CA PHE A 35 4.59 -20.66 -11.56
C PHE A 35 5.48 -20.80 -10.31
N PHE A 36 5.33 -19.93 -9.32
CA PHE A 36 6.12 -20.00 -8.09
C PHE A 36 5.76 -21.22 -7.24
N ILE A 37 4.48 -21.60 -7.17
CA ILE A 37 4.05 -22.84 -6.49
C ILE A 37 4.68 -24.06 -7.18
N ALA A 38 4.58 -24.14 -8.51
CA ALA A 38 5.14 -25.24 -9.30
C ALA A 38 6.66 -25.30 -9.14
N ALA A 39 7.35 -24.15 -9.15
CA ALA A 39 8.78 -24.08 -8.89
C ALA A 39 9.14 -24.55 -7.47
N GLY A 40 8.32 -24.20 -6.48
CA GLY A 40 8.45 -24.68 -5.11
C GLY A 40 8.28 -26.18 -4.96
N ILE A 41 7.27 -26.77 -5.61
CA ILE A 41 7.04 -28.23 -5.61
C ILE A 41 8.19 -28.95 -6.33
N LEU A 42 8.63 -28.42 -7.47
CA LEU A 42 9.74 -28.96 -8.23
C LEU A 42 11.02 -28.97 -7.38
N TYR A 43 11.29 -27.89 -6.67
CA TYR A 43 12.46 -27.78 -5.81
C TYR A 43 12.37 -28.62 -4.53
N GLY A 44 11.27 -28.53 -3.80
CA GLY A 44 11.13 -29.13 -2.47
C GLY A 44 10.85 -30.63 -2.49
N TYR A 45 10.27 -31.16 -3.57
CA TYR A 45 9.84 -32.55 -3.62
C TYR A 45 10.38 -33.32 -4.83
N ALA A 46 10.15 -32.81 -6.05
CA ALA A 46 10.45 -33.59 -7.25
C ALA A 46 11.95 -33.76 -7.52
N LEU A 47 12.74 -32.68 -7.42
CA LEU A 47 14.19 -32.74 -7.62
C LEU A 47 14.87 -33.63 -6.56
N PRO A 48 14.60 -33.49 -5.24
CA PRO A 48 15.11 -34.40 -4.21
C PRO A 48 14.78 -35.87 -4.48
N ALA A 49 13.53 -36.16 -4.86
CA ALA A 49 13.09 -37.53 -5.12
C ALA A 49 13.78 -38.17 -6.33
N ILE A 50 14.08 -37.39 -7.37
CA ILE A 50 14.75 -37.87 -8.59
C ILE A 50 16.25 -38.05 -8.34
N ILE A 51 16.87 -37.17 -7.56
CA ILE A 51 18.33 -37.09 -7.42
C ILE A 51 18.83 -37.91 -6.20
N GLY A 52 17.94 -38.27 -5.26
CA GLY A 52 18.25 -39.14 -4.13
C GLY A 52 18.90 -38.44 -2.93
N PHE A 53 18.91 -37.11 -2.90
CA PHE A 53 19.37 -36.32 -1.76
C PHE A 53 18.17 -35.63 -1.10
N PRO A 54 17.72 -36.07 0.09
CA PRO A 54 16.69 -35.36 0.82
C PRO A 54 17.22 -33.98 1.22
N LEU A 55 16.55 -32.93 0.76
CA LEU A 55 16.79 -31.58 1.27
C LEU A 55 16.16 -31.47 2.66
N GLU A 56 16.93 -31.00 3.63
CA GLU A 56 16.35 -30.43 4.84
C GLU A 56 15.63 -29.13 4.45
N VAL A 57 14.31 -29.19 4.36
CA VAL A 57 13.49 -28.03 4.04
C VAL A 57 13.11 -27.34 5.35
N ASP A 58 13.80 -26.24 5.67
CA ASP A 58 13.41 -25.35 6.77
C ASP A 58 12.01 -24.74 6.52
N GLY A 59 11.22 -24.58 7.59
CA GLY A 59 9.88 -24.00 7.57
C GLY A 59 9.82 -22.62 6.90
N ILE A 60 10.86 -21.80 7.01
CA ILE A 60 10.94 -20.50 6.30
C ILE A 60 11.01 -20.70 4.77
N ASN A 61 11.74 -21.71 4.30
CA ASN A 61 11.79 -22.01 2.87
C ASN A 61 10.44 -22.54 2.38
N ILE A 62 9.75 -23.37 3.16
CA ILE A 62 8.38 -23.84 2.83
C ILE A 62 7.43 -22.65 2.72
N LEU A 63 7.41 -21.76 3.72
CA LEU A 63 6.58 -20.56 3.74
C LEU A 63 6.84 -19.67 2.52
N ASN A 64 8.12 -19.49 2.16
CA ASN A 64 8.49 -18.70 0.99
C ASN A 64 7.95 -19.27 -0.32
N HIS A 65 8.09 -20.58 -0.53
CA HIS A 65 7.69 -21.21 -1.79
C HIS A 65 6.18 -21.41 -1.91
N ILE A 66 5.47 -21.64 -0.80
CA ILE A 66 4.02 -21.87 -0.79
C ILE A 66 3.23 -20.56 -0.77
N LEU A 67 3.72 -19.54 -0.07
CA LEU A 67 2.94 -18.34 0.21
C LEU A 67 3.61 -17.07 -0.34
N VAL A 68 4.83 -16.75 0.08
CA VAL A 68 5.43 -15.43 -0.17
C VAL A 68 5.76 -15.22 -1.65
N PHE A 69 6.46 -16.15 -2.29
CA PHE A 69 6.84 -16.04 -3.70
C PHE A 69 5.63 -16.09 -4.64
N PRO A 70 4.65 -16.99 -4.46
CA PRO A 70 3.40 -16.95 -5.23
C PRO A 70 2.66 -15.63 -5.07
N THR A 71 2.58 -15.09 -3.86
CA THR A 71 1.94 -13.79 -3.58
C THR A 71 2.68 -12.66 -4.29
N ALA A 72 4.02 -12.64 -4.24
CA ALA A 72 4.85 -11.66 -4.94
C ALA A 72 4.64 -11.72 -6.47
N GLY A 73 4.61 -12.92 -7.05
CA GLY A 73 4.34 -13.14 -8.46
C GLY A 73 2.94 -12.70 -8.89
N PHE A 74 1.92 -13.08 -8.12
CA PHE A 74 0.54 -12.67 -8.34
C PHE A 74 0.42 -11.14 -8.31
N PHE A 75 0.95 -10.52 -7.25
CA PHE A 75 0.82 -9.08 -7.07
C PHE A 75 1.59 -8.30 -8.14
N TYR A 76 2.79 -8.73 -8.50
CA TYR A 76 3.55 -8.12 -9.59
C TYR A 76 2.76 -8.07 -10.92
N ALA A 77 2.00 -9.13 -11.22
CA ALA A 77 1.15 -9.21 -12.40
C ALA A 77 -0.18 -8.44 -12.25
N TYR A 78 -0.76 -8.43 -11.05
CA TYR A 78 -2.05 -7.78 -10.76
C TYR A 78 -1.93 -6.26 -10.58
N GLN A 79 -0.89 -5.79 -9.89
CA GLN A 79 -0.72 -4.40 -9.46
C GLN A 79 -0.89 -3.36 -10.58
N PRO A 80 -0.39 -3.57 -11.82
CA PRO A 80 -0.62 -2.61 -12.91
C PRO A 80 -2.11 -2.33 -13.18
N HIS A 81 -2.98 -3.33 -13.01
CA HIS A 81 -4.42 -3.17 -13.16
C HIS A 81 -5.03 -2.36 -12.02
N SER A 82 -4.54 -2.59 -10.79
CA SER A 82 -4.97 -1.82 -9.61
C SER A 82 -4.57 -0.35 -9.73
N ILE A 83 -3.32 -0.08 -10.12
CA ILE A 83 -2.82 1.28 -10.40
C ILE A 83 -3.68 1.96 -11.47
N LEU A 84 -3.94 1.27 -12.58
CA LEU A 84 -4.73 1.83 -13.68
C LEU A 84 -6.17 2.14 -13.26
N ARG A 85 -6.80 1.28 -12.45
CA ARG A 85 -8.15 1.51 -11.90
C ARG A 85 -8.17 2.76 -11.02
N THR A 86 -7.15 2.92 -10.17
CA THR A 86 -7.03 4.08 -9.29
C THR A 86 -6.84 5.38 -10.07
N TYR A 87 -5.97 5.38 -11.09
CA TYR A 87 -5.85 6.54 -11.98
C TYR A 87 -7.12 6.83 -12.75
N ALA A 88 -7.80 5.82 -13.29
CA ALA A 88 -9.04 6.02 -14.04
C ALA A 88 -10.11 6.66 -13.15
N SER A 89 -10.22 6.23 -11.90
CA SER A 89 -11.14 6.81 -10.92
C SER A 89 -10.80 8.27 -10.58
N ALA A 90 -9.51 8.57 -10.33
CA ALA A 90 -9.04 9.94 -10.08
C ALA A 90 -9.23 10.87 -11.29
N ILE A 91 -8.91 10.40 -12.49
CA ILE A 91 -9.05 11.15 -13.75
C ILE A 91 -10.52 11.42 -14.06
N ARG A 92 -11.42 10.47 -13.81
CA ARG A 92 -12.86 10.68 -14.00
C ARG A 92 -13.36 11.76 -13.06
N PHE A 93 -13.00 11.68 -11.77
CA PHE A 93 -13.36 12.71 -10.79
C PHE A 93 -12.88 14.11 -11.21
N LEU A 94 -11.61 14.26 -11.58
CA LEU A 94 -11.06 15.55 -12.02
C LEU A 94 -11.71 16.09 -13.31
N ARG A 95 -12.25 15.22 -14.16
CA ARG A 95 -12.99 15.66 -15.36
C ARG A 95 -14.39 16.14 -15.01
N GLU A 96 -15.07 15.44 -14.11
CA GLU A 96 -16.41 15.82 -13.63
C GLU A 96 -16.38 17.16 -12.90
N GLU A 97 -15.31 17.45 -12.17
CA GLU A 97 -15.09 18.74 -11.48
C GLU A 97 -14.46 19.83 -12.38
N GLU A 98 -14.43 19.64 -13.71
CA GLU A 98 -13.83 20.58 -14.68
C GLU A 98 -12.32 20.89 -14.46
N GLN A 99 -11.62 20.09 -13.66
CA GLN A 99 -10.20 20.20 -13.31
C GLN A 99 -9.28 19.42 -14.28
N SER A 100 -9.67 19.30 -15.54
CA SER A 100 -8.94 18.51 -16.56
C SER A 100 -7.52 19.03 -16.83
N HIS A 101 -7.23 20.28 -16.49
CA HIS A 101 -5.91 20.91 -16.66
C HIS A 101 -4.83 20.30 -15.74
N ALA A 102 -5.21 19.69 -14.62
CA ALA A 102 -4.29 19.00 -13.72
C ALA A 102 -3.78 17.66 -14.28
N ILE A 103 -4.36 17.16 -15.38
CA ILE A 103 -4.12 15.80 -15.88
C ILE A 103 -2.96 15.80 -16.89
N HIS A 104 -1.78 15.39 -16.42
CA HIS A 104 -0.59 15.26 -17.25
C HIS A 104 -0.27 13.80 -17.61
N PHE A 105 -0.99 13.24 -18.59
CA PHE A 105 -0.82 11.85 -19.04
C PHE A 105 0.63 11.47 -19.39
N ASP A 106 1.37 12.39 -20.02
CA ASP A 106 2.77 12.16 -20.38
C ASP A 106 3.70 12.09 -19.18
N LYS A 107 3.40 12.84 -18.12
CA LYS A 107 4.17 12.80 -16.88
C LYS A 107 3.98 11.46 -16.19
N ILE A 108 2.73 11.02 -16.04
CA ILE A 108 2.39 9.72 -15.44
C ILE A 108 3.09 8.58 -16.20
N ALA A 109 2.95 8.55 -17.53
CA ALA A 109 3.58 7.52 -18.37
C ALA A 109 5.12 7.54 -18.26
N ARG A 110 5.73 8.74 -18.19
CA ARG A 110 7.19 8.88 -18.05
C ARG A 110 7.70 8.39 -16.71
N THR A 111 6.98 8.67 -15.61
CA THR A 111 7.35 8.22 -14.27
C THR A 111 7.33 6.70 -14.19
N HIS A 112 6.28 6.04 -14.71
CA HIS A 112 6.22 4.57 -14.78
C HIS A 112 7.21 3.97 -15.78
N ALA A 113 7.57 4.70 -16.84
CA ALA A 113 8.61 4.30 -17.79
C ALA A 113 10.05 4.46 -17.25
N SER A 114 10.25 5.03 -16.06
CA SER A 114 11.58 5.23 -15.50
C SER A 114 12.36 3.92 -15.35
N ARG A 115 13.60 3.91 -15.86
CA ARG A 115 14.48 2.72 -15.77
C ARG A 115 14.86 2.39 -14.33
N VAL A 116 14.82 3.40 -13.45
CA VAL A 116 15.16 3.25 -12.02
C VAL A 116 14.27 2.18 -11.36
N LEU A 117 13.01 2.07 -11.76
CA LEU A 117 12.05 1.14 -11.15
C LEU A 117 12.47 -0.33 -11.31
N TRP A 118 12.88 -0.75 -12.51
CA TRP A 118 13.31 -2.12 -12.74
C TRP A 118 14.77 -2.37 -12.34
N ILE A 119 15.61 -1.31 -12.29
CA ILE A 119 16.96 -1.40 -11.71
C ILE A 119 16.87 -1.72 -10.21
N ILE A 120 16.00 -1.03 -9.47
CA ILE A 120 15.72 -1.36 -8.06
C ILE A 120 15.24 -2.80 -7.94
N GLY A 121 14.32 -3.23 -8.80
CA GLY A 121 13.89 -4.62 -8.88
C GLY A 121 15.07 -5.60 -9.05
N MET A 122 15.97 -5.33 -10.00
CA MET A 122 17.16 -6.18 -10.19
C MET A 122 18.07 -6.20 -8.98
N LEU A 123 18.32 -5.05 -8.33
CA LEU A 123 19.13 -5.00 -7.12
C LEU A 123 18.52 -5.84 -5.99
N PHE A 124 17.20 -5.76 -5.79
CA PHE A 124 16.50 -6.62 -4.84
C PHE A 124 16.62 -8.10 -5.22
N GLY A 125 16.46 -8.44 -6.49
CA GLY A 125 16.65 -9.80 -7.01
C GLY A 125 18.06 -10.34 -6.74
N ILE A 126 19.10 -9.55 -7.06
CA ILE A 126 20.51 -9.90 -6.84
C ILE A 126 20.79 -10.08 -5.35
N LEU A 127 20.29 -9.18 -4.50
CA LEU A 127 20.46 -9.30 -3.04
C LEU A 127 19.80 -10.57 -2.52
N GLY A 128 18.54 -10.83 -2.89
CA GLY A 128 17.81 -12.03 -2.47
C GLY A 128 18.50 -13.33 -2.89
N ALA A 129 18.95 -13.41 -4.14
CA ALA A 129 19.70 -14.56 -4.64
C ALA A 129 21.10 -14.67 -4.01
N GLY A 130 21.79 -13.54 -3.81
CA GLY A 130 23.12 -13.48 -3.20
C GLY A 130 23.14 -13.99 -1.76
N PHE A 131 22.15 -13.58 -0.94
CA PHE A 131 21.95 -14.14 0.39
C PHE A 131 21.69 -15.65 0.34
N GLY A 132 20.92 -16.10 -0.65
CA GLY A 132 20.66 -17.53 -0.85
C GLY A 132 21.89 -18.33 -1.22
N VAL A 133 22.73 -17.82 -2.12
CA VAL A 133 24.00 -18.46 -2.49
C VAL A 133 24.95 -18.52 -1.30
N SER A 134 25.08 -17.43 -0.53
CA SER A 134 25.91 -17.39 0.67
C SER A 134 25.48 -18.46 1.69
N TYR A 135 24.17 -18.58 1.93
CA TYR A 135 23.62 -19.62 2.81
C TYR A 135 23.94 -21.02 2.27
N SER A 136 23.72 -21.27 0.97
CA SER A 136 24.05 -22.56 0.36
C SER A 136 25.54 -22.92 0.49
N ILE A 137 26.45 -21.96 0.33
CA ILE A 137 27.90 -22.18 0.50
C ILE A 137 28.22 -22.60 1.94
N GLN A 138 27.65 -21.90 2.92
CA GLN A 138 27.91 -22.16 4.34
C GLN A 138 27.34 -23.51 4.80
N HIS A 139 26.17 -23.90 4.29
CA HIS A 139 25.46 -25.10 4.77
C HIS A 139 25.92 -26.40 4.09
N PHE A 140 26.30 -26.35 2.81
CA PHE A 140 26.71 -27.56 2.08
C PHE A 140 28.21 -27.88 2.13
N GLY A 141 29.03 -27.02 2.75
CA GLY A 141 30.45 -27.27 3.08
C GLY A 141 31.39 -27.38 1.88
N GLU A 142 31.23 -28.42 1.05
CA GLU A 142 31.98 -28.67 -0.18
C GLU A 142 31.06 -28.61 -1.40
N PHE A 143 31.04 -27.43 -2.03
CA PHE A 143 30.22 -27.07 -3.20
C PHE A 143 30.40 -28.00 -4.43
N SER A 144 31.38 -28.90 -4.42
CA SER A 144 31.78 -29.72 -5.58
C SER A 144 31.32 -31.19 -5.54
N TYR A 145 31.03 -31.76 -4.36
CA TYR A 145 30.81 -33.22 -4.24
C TYR A 145 29.34 -33.63 -3.96
N SER A 146 28.47 -32.74 -3.50
CA SER A 146 27.10 -33.08 -3.06
C SER A 146 25.98 -32.26 -3.69
N ALA A 147 26.29 -31.14 -4.36
CA ALA A 147 25.29 -30.19 -4.83
C ALA A 147 25.00 -30.33 -6.33
N ASN A 148 23.76 -30.68 -6.69
CA ASN A 148 23.31 -30.57 -8.06
C ASN A 148 23.25 -29.08 -8.47
N TRP A 149 24.25 -28.62 -9.22
CA TRP A 149 24.36 -27.23 -9.71
C TRP A 149 23.08 -26.74 -10.39
N PHE A 150 22.36 -27.61 -11.10
CA PHE A 150 21.09 -27.28 -11.70
C PHE A 150 20.05 -26.86 -10.66
N GLN A 151 19.96 -27.59 -9.54
CA GLN A 151 19.03 -27.31 -8.46
C GLN A 151 19.36 -25.98 -7.76
N ILE A 152 20.64 -25.70 -7.49
CA ILE A 152 21.06 -24.41 -6.93
C ILE A 152 20.71 -23.28 -7.89
N ILE A 153 21.11 -23.36 -9.16
CA ILE A 153 20.83 -22.32 -10.15
C ILE A 153 19.33 -22.09 -10.29
N PHE A 154 18.54 -23.15 -10.32
CA PHE A 154 17.08 -23.08 -10.40
C PHE A 154 16.49 -22.31 -9.22
N VAL A 155 16.83 -22.70 -7.98
CA VAL A 155 16.32 -22.08 -6.76
C VAL A 155 16.70 -20.62 -6.66
N GLN A 156 17.97 -20.31 -6.93
CA GLN A 156 18.45 -18.93 -6.83
C GLN A 156 17.84 -18.06 -7.94
N SER A 157 17.53 -18.63 -9.11
CA SER A 157 16.79 -17.94 -10.17
C SER A 157 15.34 -17.66 -9.77
N VAL A 158 14.66 -18.62 -9.13
CA VAL A 158 13.30 -18.43 -8.62
C VAL A 158 13.28 -17.38 -7.50
N ARG A 159 14.25 -17.44 -6.59
CA ARG A 159 14.43 -16.45 -5.53
C ARG A 159 14.72 -15.06 -6.11
N PHE A 160 15.66 -14.97 -7.05
CA PHE A 160 15.93 -13.73 -7.79
C PHE A 160 14.64 -13.13 -8.35
N LEU A 161 13.84 -13.94 -9.05
CA LEU A 161 12.61 -13.50 -9.68
C LEU A 161 11.57 -13.04 -8.65
N ALA A 162 11.42 -13.74 -7.52
CA ALA A 162 10.49 -13.35 -6.47
C ALA A 162 10.86 -11.99 -5.85
N TYR A 163 12.14 -11.79 -5.51
CA TYR A 163 12.62 -10.53 -4.95
C TYR A 163 12.59 -9.40 -6.00
N TYR A 164 12.84 -9.71 -7.26
CA TYR A 164 12.63 -8.78 -8.37
C TYR A 164 11.17 -8.29 -8.42
N CYS A 165 10.21 -9.21 -8.37
CA CYS A 165 8.79 -8.89 -8.35
C CYS A 165 8.43 -7.97 -7.17
N ILE A 166 8.96 -8.23 -5.97
CA ILE A 166 8.76 -7.37 -4.79
C ILE A 166 9.33 -5.96 -5.03
N GLY A 167 10.59 -5.87 -5.47
CA GLY A 167 11.27 -4.58 -5.68
C GLY A 167 10.59 -3.72 -6.75
N VAL A 168 10.21 -4.32 -7.89
CA VAL A 168 9.45 -3.59 -8.92
C VAL A 168 8.08 -3.16 -8.42
N SER A 169 7.39 -4.01 -7.66
CA SER A 169 6.08 -3.67 -7.11
C SER A 169 6.16 -2.50 -6.13
N ALA A 170 7.19 -2.46 -5.27
CA ALA A 170 7.45 -1.33 -4.39
C ALA A 170 7.77 -0.05 -5.19
N GLY A 171 8.60 -0.15 -6.22
CA GLY A 171 8.91 0.97 -7.11
C GLY A 171 7.67 1.54 -7.81
N ARG A 172 6.81 0.67 -8.35
CA ARG A 172 5.53 1.07 -8.98
C ARG A 172 4.59 1.71 -7.97
N HIS A 173 4.56 1.23 -6.73
CA HIS A 173 3.76 1.82 -5.66
C HIS A 173 4.20 3.26 -5.39
N ILE A 174 5.51 3.48 -5.22
CA ILE A 174 6.08 4.83 -5.01
C ILE A 174 5.76 5.74 -6.21
N ALA A 175 5.99 5.26 -7.44
CA ALA A 175 5.67 6.02 -8.65
C ALA A 175 4.17 6.37 -8.72
N ALA A 176 3.29 5.42 -8.39
CA ALA A 176 1.86 5.65 -8.33
C ALA A 176 1.49 6.71 -7.28
N SER A 177 2.05 6.62 -6.08
CA SER A 177 1.82 7.60 -5.02
C SER A 177 2.28 9.01 -5.39
N ILE A 178 3.46 9.17 -5.99
CA ILE A 178 3.98 10.48 -6.41
C ILE A 178 3.03 11.13 -7.42
N GLU A 179 2.60 10.38 -8.43
CA GLU A 179 1.72 10.92 -9.47
C GLU A 179 0.28 11.14 -8.97
N LEU A 180 -0.23 10.29 -8.08
CA LEU A 180 -1.53 10.52 -7.42
C LEU A 180 -1.50 11.80 -6.57
N ASN A 181 -0.45 12.01 -5.78
CA ASN A 181 -0.27 13.26 -5.05
C ASN A 181 -0.20 14.46 -6.00
N GLY A 182 0.53 14.35 -7.11
CA GLY A 182 0.56 15.40 -8.12
C GLY A 182 -0.80 15.70 -8.76
N LEU A 183 -1.66 14.68 -8.93
CA LEU A 183 -3.03 14.88 -9.41
C LEU A 183 -3.92 15.58 -8.38
N PHE A 184 -3.73 15.28 -7.09
CA PHE A 184 -4.54 15.84 -6.01
C PHE A 184 -4.08 17.21 -5.55
N GLU A 185 -2.84 17.62 -5.85
CA GLU A 185 -2.30 18.91 -5.44
C GLU A 185 -3.17 20.10 -5.86
N HIS A 186 -3.95 20.00 -6.92
CA HIS A 186 -4.84 21.10 -7.34
C HIS A 186 -6.31 20.69 -7.38
N ALA A 187 -6.64 19.56 -6.75
CA ALA A 187 -7.99 19.05 -6.70
C ALA A 187 -8.81 19.75 -5.61
N ASP A 188 -10.04 20.11 -5.93
CA ASP A 188 -11.01 20.61 -4.95
C ASP A 188 -11.94 19.45 -4.58
N PHE A 189 -11.71 18.86 -3.42
CA PHE A 189 -12.53 17.74 -2.95
C PHE A 189 -13.79 18.25 -2.26
N PRO A 190 -14.97 17.64 -2.55
CA PRO A 190 -16.18 17.97 -1.83
C PRO A 190 -16.07 17.55 -0.37
N LEU A 191 -16.50 18.42 0.53
CA LEU A 191 -16.58 18.11 1.96
C LEU A 191 -17.69 17.09 2.19
N THR A 192 -17.32 15.92 2.71
CA THR A 192 -18.25 14.83 3.02
C THR A 192 -17.96 14.29 4.41
N VAL A 193 -19.00 13.80 5.08
CA VAL A 193 -18.85 13.02 6.33
C VAL A 193 -18.41 11.58 6.02
N ASP A 194 -18.74 11.10 4.82
CA ASP A 194 -18.46 9.75 4.36
C ASP A 194 -17.61 9.80 3.09
N ALA A 195 -16.29 9.67 3.27
CA ALA A 195 -15.32 9.65 2.17
C ALA A 195 -15.51 8.44 1.23
N ASP A 196 -15.99 7.30 1.73
CA ASP A 196 -16.07 6.07 0.95
C ASP A 196 -17.16 6.10 -0.14
N ARG A 197 -18.09 7.06 -0.04
CA ARG A 197 -19.08 7.35 -1.09
C ARG A 197 -18.42 7.79 -2.38
N LEU A 198 -17.32 8.52 -2.30
CA LEU A 198 -16.59 8.97 -3.47
C LEU A 198 -15.73 7.82 -4.02
N GLU A 199 -15.97 7.47 -5.28
CA GLU A 199 -15.30 6.33 -5.91
C GLU A 199 -13.78 6.51 -5.97
N VAL A 200 -13.31 7.76 -6.11
CA VAL A 200 -11.88 8.13 -6.11
C VAL A 200 -11.21 7.72 -4.80
N PHE A 201 -11.79 8.09 -3.66
CA PHE A 201 -11.26 7.78 -2.33
C PHE A 201 -11.31 6.28 -2.04
N ARG A 202 -12.40 5.61 -2.41
CA ARG A 202 -12.51 4.16 -2.29
C ARG A 202 -11.42 3.44 -3.10
N SER A 203 -11.13 3.92 -4.30
CA SER A 203 -10.14 3.31 -5.20
C SER A 203 -8.72 3.48 -4.65
N ILE A 204 -8.34 4.69 -4.24
CA ILE A 204 -6.99 4.98 -3.69
C ILE A 204 -6.78 4.22 -2.37
N LYS A 205 -7.80 4.22 -1.50
CA LYS A 205 -7.78 3.45 -0.26
C LYS A 205 -7.55 1.96 -0.52
N ASN A 206 -8.34 1.37 -1.43
CA ASN A 206 -8.22 -0.06 -1.74
C ASN A 206 -6.84 -0.38 -2.33
N PHE A 207 -6.33 0.45 -3.23
CA PHE A 207 -4.96 0.33 -3.75
C PHE A 207 -3.91 0.33 -2.64
N SER A 208 -4.05 1.24 -1.67
CA SER A 208 -3.13 1.35 -0.53
C SER A 208 -3.21 0.13 0.39
N LEU A 209 -4.43 -0.34 0.70
CA LEU A 209 -4.66 -1.55 1.50
C LEU A 209 -4.17 -2.82 0.80
N GLU A 210 -4.34 -2.94 -0.51
CA GLU A 210 -3.83 -4.06 -1.29
C GLU A 210 -2.30 -4.17 -1.13
N PHE A 211 -1.57 -3.05 -1.24
CA PHE A 211 -0.12 -3.05 -1.05
C PHE A 211 0.29 -3.44 0.38
N VAL A 212 -0.39 -2.88 1.41
CA VAL A 212 -0.12 -3.24 2.81
C VAL A 212 -0.41 -4.72 3.08
N GLY A 213 -1.48 -5.27 2.53
CA GLY A 213 -1.81 -6.68 2.68
C GLY A 213 -0.71 -7.60 2.14
N ILE A 214 -0.12 -7.25 1.00
CA ILE A 214 1.02 -7.99 0.44
C ILE A 214 2.27 -7.82 1.29
N ALA A 215 2.54 -6.60 1.78
CA ALA A 215 3.63 -6.36 2.72
C ALA A 215 3.49 -7.20 4.00
N ALA A 216 2.27 -7.35 4.52
CA ALA A 216 1.99 -8.20 5.68
C ALA A 216 2.27 -9.69 5.39
N ILE A 217 1.88 -10.19 4.21
CA ILE A 217 2.20 -11.57 3.80
C ILE A 217 3.72 -11.79 3.72
N ILE A 218 4.46 -10.83 3.16
CA ILE A 218 5.93 -10.90 3.13
C ILE A 218 6.50 -10.85 4.56
N ALA A 219 5.93 -10.02 5.43
CA ALA A 219 6.34 -9.88 6.82
C ALA A 219 5.98 -11.09 7.70
N LEU A 220 5.19 -12.05 7.22
CA LEU A 220 5.04 -13.34 7.91
C LEU A 220 6.39 -14.06 8.05
N ASN A 221 7.32 -13.88 7.10
CA ASN A 221 8.68 -14.38 7.26
C ASN A 221 9.37 -13.76 8.48
N LEU A 222 9.14 -12.48 8.75
CA LEU A 222 9.69 -11.80 9.91
C LEU A 222 8.97 -12.30 11.18
N GLY A 223 7.65 -12.25 11.20
CA GLY A 223 6.87 -12.65 12.37
C GLY A 223 7.05 -14.11 12.78
N LEU A 224 7.31 -15.02 11.84
CA LEU A 224 7.54 -16.43 12.13
C LEU A 224 9.03 -16.79 12.28
N ALA A 225 9.96 -15.89 11.93
CA ALA A 225 11.39 -16.19 12.00
C ALA A 225 11.84 -16.68 13.39
N PRO A 226 11.44 -16.05 14.53
CA PRO A 226 11.85 -16.51 15.87
C PRO A 226 11.28 -17.88 16.27
N LEU A 227 10.21 -18.32 15.62
CA LEU A 227 9.57 -19.62 15.91
C LEU A 227 10.18 -20.75 15.08
N LEU A 228 10.76 -20.42 13.93
CA LEU A 228 11.27 -21.39 12.95
C LEU A 228 12.80 -21.45 12.94
N THR A 229 13.47 -20.39 13.36
CA THR A 229 14.93 -20.24 13.32
C THR A 229 15.42 -19.38 14.49
N ASP A 230 16.74 -19.37 14.72
CA ASP A 230 17.40 -18.43 15.64
C ASP A 230 18.00 -17.25 14.86
N PRO A 231 17.21 -16.21 14.48
CA PRO A 231 17.73 -15.11 13.69
C PRO A 231 18.69 -14.23 14.52
N PRO A 232 19.74 -13.65 13.92
CA PRO A 232 20.58 -12.67 14.59
C PRO A 232 19.73 -11.50 15.13
N ALA A 233 19.75 -11.30 16.46
CA ALA A 233 18.83 -10.39 17.14
C ALA A 233 18.85 -8.95 16.60
N LEU A 234 20.03 -8.44 16.24
CA LEU A 234 20.18 -7.08 15.71
C LEU A 234 19.53 -6.94 14.31
N GLU A 235 19.84 -7.85 13.39
CA GLU A 235 19.31 -7.84 12.03
C GLU A 235 17.79 -8.00 12.03
N TYR A 236 17.31 -8.95 12.83
CA TYR A 236 15.89 -9.18 13.02
C TYR A 236 15.17 -7.90 13.51
N SER A 237 15.69 -7.27 14.57
CA SER A 237 15.09 -6.06 15.14
C SER A 237 15.05 -4.91 14.14
N LEU A 238 16.09 -4.76 13.32
CA LEU A 238 16.15 -3.74 12.27
C LEU A 238 15.11 -3.99 11.17
N TYR A 239 14.95 -5.24 10.71
CA TYR A 239 13.94 -5.56 9.69
C TYR A 239 12.52 -5.40 10.20
N VAL A 240 12.26 -5.78 11.45
CA VAL A 240 10.95 -5.57 12.10
C VAL A 240 10.65 -4.08 12.24
N ALA A 241 11.61 -3.28 12.74
CA ALA A 241 11.44 -1.84 12.86
C ALA A 241 11.19 -1.18 11.49
N LEU A 242 11.95 -1.58 10.47
CA LEU A 242 11.77 -1.09 9.11
C LEU A 242 10.37 -1.42 8.58
N TYR A 243 9.86 -2.63 8.82
CA TYR A 243 8.51 -3.02 8.42
C TYR A 243 7.43 -2.14 9.08
N PHE A 244 7.53 -1.91 10.40
CA PHE A 244 6.57 -1.07 11.13
C PHE A 244 6.60 0.41 10.71
N ILE A 245 7.67 0.86 10.05
CA ILE A 245 7.75 2.19 9.44
C ILE A 245 7.20 2.15 8.00
N VAL A 246 7.70 1.23 7.18
CA VAL A 246 7.42 1.19 5.74
C VAL A 246 5.96 0.84 5.46
N ALA A 247 5.35 -0.08 6.20
CA ALA A 247 3.98 -0.50 5.92
C ALA A 247 2.95 0.64 6.15
N PRO A 248 2.94 1.36 7.29
CA PRO A 248 2.08 2.53 7.45
C PRO A 248 2.40 3.65 6.46
N VAL A 249 3.69 3.97 6.24
CA VAL A 249 4.07 5.02 5.28
C VAL A 249 3.55 4.69 3.88
N SER A 250 3.66 3.44 3.45
CA SER A 250 3.17 2.99 2.14
C SER A 250 1.65 3.15 2.00
N PHE A 251 0.89 3.02 3.09
CA PHE A 251 -0.54 3.27 3.09
C PHE A 251 -0.87 4.77 2.91
N PHE A 252 -0.21 5.63 3.69
CA PHE A 252 -0.52 7.06 3.70
C PHE A 252 0.03 7.80 2.48
N LEU A 253 1.15 7.33 1.90
CA LEU A 253 1.84 8.01 0.82
C LEU A 253 0.95 8.41 -0.38
N PRO A 254 0.13 7.52 -0.99
CA PRO A 254 -0.74 7.88 -2.13
C PRO A 254 -1.95 8.76 -1.75
N ILE A 255 -2.21 8.92 -0.46
CA ILE A 255 -3.39 9.59 0.10
C ILE A 255 -3.03 10.96 0.67
N TRP A 256 -1.75 11.22 0.91
CA TRP A 256 -1.26 12.33 1.70
C TRP A 256 -1.71 13.70 1.16
N GLU A 257 -1.56 13.95 -0.14
CA GLU A 257 -1.94 15.25 -0.69
C GLU A 257 -3.46 15.46 -0.67
N ALA A 258 -4.25 14.40 -0.84
CA ALA A 258 -5.71 14.49 -0.72
C ALA A 258 -6.12 14.89 0.71
N HIS A 259 -5.47 14.34 1.74
CA HIS A 259 -5.68 14.76 3.13
C HIS A 259 -5.35 16.25 3.33
N LEU A 260 -4.18 16.71 2.86
CA LEU A 260 -3.79 18.11 2.98
C LEU A 260 -4.80 19.06 2.33
N ARG A 261 -5.32 18.69 1.15
CA ARG A 261 -6.32 19.48 0.42
C ARG A 261 -7.66 19.51 1.13
N MET A 262 -8.16 18.36 1.57
CA MET A 262 -9.41 18.27 2.32
C MET A 262 -9.34 19.08 3.62
N SER A 263 -8.24 18.98 4.37
CA SER A 263 -8.00 19.76 5.59
C SER A 263 -7.99 21.26 5.31
N LYS A 264 -7.29 21.70 4.25
CA LYS A 264 -7.24 23.11 3.85
C LYS A 264 -8.61 23.65 3.43
N ILE A 265 -9.38 22.88 2.65
CA ILE A 265 -10.73 23.26 2.21
C ILE A 265 -11.66 23.36 3.44
N LYS A 266 -11.61 22.37 4.33
CA LYS A 266 -12.40 22.35 5.56
C LYS A 266 -12.14 23.60 6.41
N ASN A 267 -10.87 23.90 6.68
CA ASN A 267 -10.50 25.07 7.48
C ASN A 267 -10.93 26.38 6.81
N LYS A 268 -10.72 26.52 5.49
CA LYS A 268 -11.15 27.71 4.74
C LYS A 268 -12.67 27.93 4.81
N VAL A 269 -13.45 26.86 4.72
CA VAL A 269 -14.92 26.94 4.83
C VAL A 269 -15.35 27.26 6.26
N LEU A 270 -14.73 26.65 7.27
CA LEU A 270 -15.00 26.96 8.68
C LEU A 270 -14.67 28.41 9.01
N ASP A 271 -13.52 28.92 8.58
CA ASP A 271 -13.12 30.31 8.81
C ASP A 271 -14.12 31.28 8.20
N ARG A 272 -14.59 30.99 6.98
CA ARG A 272 -15.62 31.81 6.30
C ARG A 272 -16.96 31.75 7.04
N LEU A 273 -17.44 30.56 7.40
CA LEU A 273 -18.70 30.40 8.12
C LEU A 273 -18.66 31.06 9.50
N ASN A 274 -17.53 30.97 10.21
CA ASN A 274 -17.34 31.64 11.48
C ASN A 274 -17.32 33.17 11.32
N TYR A 275 -16.68 33.69 10.27
CA TYR A 275 -16.70 35.11 9.94
C TYR A 275 -18.13 35.58 9.64
N ASP A 276 -18.85 34.87 8.78
CA ASP A 276 -20.25 35.18 8.41
C ASP A 276 -21.17 35.12 9.65
N PHE A 277 -20.96 34.16 10.56
CA PHE A 277 -21.67 34.06 11.83
C PHE A 277 -21.37 35.24 12.77
N GLN A 278 -20.11 35.64 12.89
CA GLN A 278 -19.72 36.81 13.70
C GLN A 278 -20.29 38.11 13.11
N GLU A 279 -20.26 38.27 11.79
CA GLU A 279 -20.81 39.43 11.12
C GLU A 279 -22.34 39.50 11.30
N GLU A 280 -23.06 38.40 11.06
CA GLU A 280 -24.52 38.36 11.22
C GLU A 280 -24.96 38.52 12.68
N SER A 281 -24.22 37.96 13.64
CA SER A 281 -24.51 38.17 15.06
C SER A 281 -24.32 39.64 15.46
N GLN A 282 -23.25 40.31 15.01
CA GLN A 282 -23.06 41.75 15.23
C GLN A 282 -24.16 42.59 14.55
N ARG A 283 -24.57 42.22 13.33
CA ARG A 283 -25.68 42.87 12.61
C ARG A 283 -27.00 42.69 13.36
N LEU A 284 -27.25 41.53 13.95
CA LEU A 284 -28.43 41.26 14.78
C LEU A 284 -28.43 42.13 16.04
N TYR A 285 -27.32 42.16 16.79
CA TYR A 285 -27.18 42.99 17.99
C TYR A 285 -27.43 44.48 17.70
N ARG A 286 -26.81 45.02 16.64
CA ARG A 286 -27.01 46.43 16.24
C ARG A 286 -28.43 46.73 15.76
N ALA A 287 -29.08 45.78 15.09
CA ALA A 287 -30.46 45.95 14.64
C ALA A 287 -31.46 45.90 15.81
N PHE A 288 -31.17 45.07 16.82
CA PHE A 288 -31.94 44.99 18.05
C PHE A 288 -31.88 46.29 18.84
N GLU A 289 -30.67 46.85 19.00
CA GLU A 289 -30.44 48.13 19.69
C GLU A 289 -31.16 49.31 19.01
N LYS A 290 -31.26 49.31 17.68
CA LYS A 290 -31.82 50.44 16.91
C LYS A 290 -33.34 50.42 16.71
N THR A 291 -33.97 49.25 16.65
CA THR A 291 -35.30 49.15 16.01
C THR A 291 -36.40 48.59 16.88
N GLY A 292 -36.11 47.83 17.95
CA GLY A 292 -37.11 47.27 18.88
C GLY A 292 -38.25 46.44 18.25
N LYS A 293 -38.20 46.13 16.93
CA LYS A 293 -39.28 45.49 16.18
C LYS A 293 -38.97 44.00 15.93
N SER A 294 -39.95 43.17 16.30
CA SER A 294 -39.85 41.70 16.45
C SER A 294 -39.75 40.89 15.15
N SER A 295 -40.31 41.35 14.01
CA SER A 295 -40.39 40.51 12.80
C SER A 295 -39.06 40.34 12.06
N SER A 296 -38.23 41.38 11.95
CA SER A 296 -36.88 41.30 11.34
C SER A 296 -35.90 40.46 12.16
N TYR A 297 -36.23 40.17 13.42
CA TYR A 297 -35.37 39.42 14.33
C TYR A 297 -35.49 37.91 14.11
N ILE A 298 -36.68 37.42 13.78
CA ILE A 298 -36.95 35.99 13.55
C ILE A 298 -36.19 35.49 12.32
N ASP A 299 -36.25 36.19 11.18
CA ASP A 299 -35.55 35.80 9.94
C ASP A 299 -34.01 35.79 10.11
N LYS A 300 -33.47 36.75 10.89
CA LYS A 300 -32.03 36.83 11.17
C LYS A 300 -31.58 35.78 12.19
N ALA A 301 -32.41 35.46 13.18
CA ALA A 301 -32.16 34.36 14.11
C ALA A 301 -32.19 33.00 13.39
N GLU A 302 -33.08 32.83 12.41
CA GLU A 302 -33.10 31.64 11.55
C GLU A 302 -31.82 31.53 10.72
N THR A 303 -31.34 32.62 10.15
CA THR A 303 -30.06 32.67 9.40
C THR A 303 -28.88 32.25 10.29
N LEU A 304 -28.83 32.72 11.54
CA LEU A 304 -27.79 32.31 12.50
C LEU A 304 -27.89 30.82 12.86
N SER A 305 -29.11 30.28 13.05
CA SER A 305 -29.30 28.86 13.30
C SER A 305 -28.88 27.99 12.10
N GLN A 306 -29.11 28.47 10.87
CA GLN A 306 -28.64 27.81 9.65
C GLN A 306 -27.10 27.83 9.56
N LEU A 307 -26.46 28.96 9.90
CA LEU A 307 -25.00 29.06 9.96
C LEU A 307 -24.39 28.16 11.03
N GLU A 308 -24.99 28.09 12.22
CA GLU A 308 -24.56 27.19 13.30
C GLU A 308 -24.65 25.72 12.86
N LYS A 309 -25.75 25.31 12.23
CA LYS A 309 -25.90 23.96 11.65
C LYS A 309 -24.87 23.69 10.53
N ALA A 310 -24.57 24.69 9.71
CA ALA A 310 -23.55 24.56 8.67
C ALA A 310 -22.14 24.37 9.28
N ILE A 311 -21.80 25.13 10.32
CA ILE A 311 -20.54 24.98 11.08
C ILE A 311 -20.47 23.60 11.72
N GLU A 312 -21.54 23.13 12.35
CA GLU A 312 -21.61 21.79 12.94
C GLU A 312 -21.39 20.70 11.87
N THR A 313 -22.03 20.86 10.70
CA THR A 313 -21.90 19.89 9.60
C THR A 313 -20.49 19.86 9.02
N VAL A 314 -19.90 21.03 8.74
CA VAL A 314 -18.55 21.14 8.18
C VAL A 314 -17.50 20.69 9.19
N SER A 315 -17.69 20.98 10.49
CA SER A 315 -16.76 20.54 11.52
C SER A 315 -16.69 19.00 11.63
N ARG A 316 -17.81 18.32 11.36
CA ARG A 316 -17.92 16.85 11.32
C ARG A 316 -17.46 16.21 9.99
N ALA A 317 -17.25 16.99 8.94
CA ALA A 317 -16.72 16.46 7.68
C ALA A 317 -15.32 15.84 7.90
N THR A 318 -15.06 14.71 7.26
CA THR A 318 -13.74 14.06 7.36
C THR A 318 -12.69 14.87 6.59
N ASP A 319 -11.50 14.98 7.16
CA ASP A 319 -10.30 15.54 6.53
C ASP A 319 -9.39 14.45 5.93
N TRP A 320 -9.68 13.18 6.22
CA TRP A 320 -9.04 12.03 5.61
C TRP A 320 -9.91 11.42 4.50
N PRO A 321 -9.34 10.99 3.37
CA PRO A 321 -10.08 10.36 2.27
C PRO A 321 -10.36 8.87 2.55
N PHE A 322 -10.65 8.54 3.80
CA PHE A 322 -11.07 7.22 4.24
C PHE A 322 -11.80 7.32 5.59
N GLN A 323 -12.60 6.31 5.91
CA GLN A 323 -13.27 6.20 7.21
C GLN A 323 -12.35 5.62 8.29
N GLY A 324 -12.63 5.90 9.58
CA GLY A 324 -11.86 5.36 10.72
C GLY A 324 -11.77 3.83 10.78
N THR A 325 -12.74 3.09 10.21
CA THR A 325 -12.67 1.62 10.05
C THR A 325 -11.47 1.18 9.21
N THR A 326 -11.02 2.04 8.29
CA THR A 326 -9.82 1.81 7.47
C THR A 326 -8.55 1.86 8.30
N PHE A 327 -8.47 2.79 9.26
CA PHE A 327 -7.35 2.87 10.18
C PHE A 327 -7.23 1.60 11.03
N TYR A 328 -8.37 1.08 11.51
CA TYR A 328 -8.39 -0.21 12.21
C TYR A 328 -7.91 -1.36 11.31
N ARG A 329 -8.38 -1.44 10.06
CA ARG A 329 -7.92 -2.45 9.10
C ARG A 329 -6.42 -2.35 8.83
N LEU A 330 -5.89 -1.14 8.67
CA LEU A 330 -4.46 -0.90 8.53
C LEU A 330 -3.70 -1.44 9.74
N PHE A 331 -4.10 -1.03 10.95
CA PHE A 331 -3.45 -1.46 12.19
C PHE A 331 -3.43 -2.99 12.34
N VAL A 332 -4.59 -3.63 12.17
CA VAL A 332 -4.70 -5.10 12.25
C VAL A 332 -3.84 -5.78 11.18
N THR A 333 -3.82 -5.26 9.95
CA THR A 333 -3.03 -5.84 8.85
C THR A 333 -1.53 -5.71 9.12
N VAL A 334 -1.08 -4.58 9.69
CA VAL A 334 0.33 -4.36 10.00
C VAL A 334 0.78 -5.27 11.15
N VAL A 335 -0.04 -5.41 12.20
CA VAL A 335 0.29 -6.19 13.39
C VAL A 335 0.10 -7.71 13.19
N SER A 336 -0.79 -8.12 12.28
CA SER A 336 -1.18 -9.54 12.10
C SER A 336 -0.02 -10.52 11.92
N PRO A 337 1.08 -10.20 11.20
CA PRO A 337 2.17 -11.16 11.01
C PRO A 337 2.89 -11.52 12.31
N PHE A 338 2.81 -10.66 13.32
CA PHE A 338 3.50 -10.80 14.60
C PHE A 338 2.59 -11.33 15.72
N LEU A 339 1.32 -11.62 15.43
CA LEU A 339 0.36 -12.01 16.48
C LEU A 339 0.84 -13.22 17.28
N LEU A 340 1.43 -14.23 16.65
CA LEU A 340 1.92 -15.42 17.36
C LEU A 340 3.04 -15.07 18.34
N VAL A 341 4.00 -14.25 17.92
CA VAL A 341 5.09 -13.78 18.80
C VAL A 341 4.53 -12.91 19.93
N ILE A 342 3.57 -12.04 19.64
CA ILE A 342 2.90 -11.22 20.66
C ILE A 342 2.15 -12.10 21.67
N PHE A 343 1.44 -13.14 21.20
CA PHE A 343 0.74 -14.09 22.06
C PHE A 343 1.71 -14.89 22.94
N GLU A 344 2.85 -15.32 22.40
CA GLU A 344 3.88 -16.02 23.17
C GLU A 344 4.46 -15.11 24.27
N ILE A 345 4.82 -13.86 23.93
CA ILE A 345 5.28 -12.87 24.91
C ILE A 345 4.22 -12.65 26.00
N PHE A 346 2.96 -12.52 25.60
CA PHE A 346 1.84 -12.34 26.52
C PHE A 346 1.69 -13.53 27.48
N ILE A 347 1.71 -14.77 26.95
CA ILE A 347 1.66 -15.99 27.76
C ILE A 347 2.83 -16.03 28.73
N ASN A 348 4.05 -15.76 28.27
CA ASN A 348 5.24 -15.78 29.13
C ASN A 348 5.15 -14.75 30.27
N ILE A 349 4.65 -13.54 30.00
CA ILE A 349 4.43 -12.52 31.04
C ILE A 349 3.38 -13.00 32.05
N VAL A 350 2.25 -13.53 31.57
CA VAL A 350 1.15 -14.01 32.41
C VAL A 350 1.60 -15.20 33.26
N SER A 351 2.24 -16.20 32.66
CA SER A 351 2.78 -17.37 33.35
C SER A 351 3.79 -16.98 34.43
N ASN A 352 4.70 -16.04 34.15
CA ASN A 352 5.66 -15.56 35.15
C ASN A 352 4.98 -14.81 36.30
N LEU A 353 3.87 -14.10 36.06
CA LEU A 353 3.07 -13.48 37.11
C LEU A 353 2.31 -14.49 37.98
N PHE A 354 1.93 -15.65 37.43
CA PHE A 354 1.21 -16.70 38.16
C PHE A 354 2.11 -17.75 38.83
N VAL A 355 3.36 -17.91 38.38
CA VAL A 355 4.35 -18.82 39.00
C VAL A 355 5.15 -18.13 40.12
N ALA A 356 5.16 -16.79 40.16
CA ALA A 356 5.80 -16.01 41.22
C ALA A 356 4.93 -15.77 42.47
N ASN A 357 3.71 -16.35 42.51
CA ASN A 357 2.85 -16.46 43.69
C ASN A 357 2.67 -17.94 44.05
#